data_AF-M3XJN0-F1
#
_entry.id   AF-M3XJN0-F1
#
_cell.length_a   1.000
_cell.length_b   1.000
_cell.length_c   1.000
_cell.angle_alpha   90.00
_cell.angle_beta   90.00
_cell.angle_gamma   90.00
#
_symmetry.space_group_name_H-M   'P 1'
#
loop_
_entity.id
_entity.type
_entity.pdbx_description
1 polymer ?
#
loop_
_entity_poly.entity_id
_entity_poly.type
_entity_poly.pdbx_seq_one_letter_code
_entity_poly.pdbx_strand_id
1 'polypeptide(L)'
;MTLCSFRKQKKLLSSKWEVRNLSQMLLYGEVAFRAPMKSAEDQVVEEEAAYLDDEESFFQDIDLLQKHGINVADIKKLKAVGICTVKGIQMTTRRALCNIKGLSEAKVEKIKDAANRLVEPGFLTAFEYSEKRKMVFRVTTGSQEFDKLLGGGIESMAITEAFGEFRTGKTQLSHTLCVTSQLPGPNGYSGGKVIFIDTENTFRPDRLRDIAERFNVDHEAVLDNVLYARAYTSEHQMELLDYVAAKFHEEAGVFKLLIIDSIMALFRVDFSGRGELAERQQKLAQMLSRLQKISEEYNVAVFVTNQMTADPGATMT
;
A
#
# COMPACT_ATOMS: atom_id res chain seq x y z
N MET A 1 16.92 -22.10 -5.00
CA MET A 1 17.33 -22.89 -3.82
C MET A 1 18.69 -22.38 -3.34
N THR A 2 18.70 -21.34 -2.50
CA THR A 2 19.84 -21.01 -1.64
C THR A 2 19.29 -20.22 -0.45
N LEU A 3 19.18 -20.90 0.70
CA LEU A 3 19.05 -20.27 2.01
C LEU A 3 20.37 -19.57 2.33
N CYS A 4 20.34 -18.32 2.77
CA CYS A 4 21.44 -17.77 3.56
C CYS A 4 20.92 -17.43 4.96
N SER A 5 21.29 -18.30 5.90
CA SER A 5 21.13 -18.11 7.34
C SER A 5 22.26 -17.20 7.82
N PHE A 6 21.94 -16.13 8.54
CA PHE A 6 22.91 -15.47 9.42
C PHE A 6 22.30 -15.27 10.79
N ARG A 7 22.78 -16.09 11.73
CA ARG A 7 22.48 -16.06 13.16
C ARG A 7 23.79 -15.67 13.87
N LYS A 8 23.93 -14.43 14.36
CA LYS A 8 24.51 -14.11 15.69
C LYS A 8 24.66 -12.62 15.99
N GLN A 9 24.17 -12.29 17.18
CA GLN A 9 24.68 -11.34 18.18
C GLN A 9 24.59 -9.83 17.93
N LYS A 10 23.55 -9.24 18.51
CA LYS A 10 23.73 -8.23 19.57
C LYS A 10 22.62 -8.36 20.61
N LYS A 11 23.02 -8.74 21.83
CA LYS A 11 22.20 -8.70 23.05
C LYS A 11 22.30 -7.29 23.65
N LEU A 12 21.23 -6.91 24.36
CA LEU A 12 21.01 -5.73 25.21
C LEU A 12 20.56 -4.45 24.49
N LEU A 13 19.24 -4.33 24.28
CA LEU A 13 18.37 -3.41 25.03
C LEU A 13 16.90 -3.81 24.82
N SER A 14 16.07 -3.49 25.81
CA SER A 14 14.72 -3.97 26.10
C SER A 14 13.65 -3.51 25.08
N SER A 15 12.50 -4.21 25.11
CA SER A 15 11.21 -4.02 24.40
C SER A 15 11.18 -4.33 22.88
N LYS A 16 10.67 -5.54 22.56
CA LYS A 16 10.59 -6.12 21.22
C LYS A 16 9.42 -5.57 20.40
N TRP A 17 9.73 -4.71 19.45
CA TRP A 17 8.94 -4.46 18.24
C TRP A 17 9.87 -4.65 17.03
N GLU A 18 9.41 -5.32 15.98
CA GLU A 18 10.14 -5.41 14.70
C GLU A 18 9.16 -5.03 13.59
N VAL A 19 9.37 -3.88 12.97
CA VAL A 19 8.63 -3.44 11.77
C VAL A 19 9.50 -3.81 10.57
N ARG A 20 8.97 -4.63 9.68
CA ARG A 20 9.66 -4.98 8.43
C ARG A 20 9.01 -4.19 7.30
N ASN A 21 9.79 -3.29 6.71
CA ASN A 21 9.48 -2.75 5.40
C ASN A 21 10.05 -3.73 4.37
N LEU A 22 9.21 -4.30 3.49
CA LEU A 22 9.62 -5.34 2.53
C LEU A 22 10.45 -4.80 1.34
N SER A 23 10.86 -3.53 1.39
CA SER A 23 11.72 -2.89 0.40
C SER A 23 12.84 -2.10 1.11
N GLN A 24 13.97 -2.74 1.42
CA GLN A 24 15.29 -2.10 1.50
C GLN A 24 16.37 -3.11 1.88
N MET A 25 17.24 -3.41 0.92
CA MET A 25 18.55 -4.01 1.16
C MET A 25 19.49 -3.42 0.13
N LEU A 26 20.36 -2.48 0.53
CA LEU A 26 21.71 -2.30 -0.04
C LEU A 26 22.52 -1.38 0.88
N LEU A 27 23.73 -1.87 1.19
CA LEU A 27 24.69 -1.33 2.13
C LEU A 27 25.30 -0.02 1.65
N TYR A 28 25.52 0.89 2.59
CA TYR A 28 26.41 2.04 2.45
C TYR A 28 27.85 1.57 2.16
N GLY A 29 28.40 1.99 1.03
CA GLY A 29 29.83 2.02 0.77
C GLY A 29 30.21 3.46 0.44
N GLU A 30 30.96 4.10 1.34
CA GLU A 30 31.58 5.39 1.09
C GLU A 30 32.57 5.27 -0.07
N VAL A 31 32.32 5.99 -1.16
CA VAL A 31 33.35 6.33 -2.14
C VAL A 31 33.32 7.84 -2.31
N ALA A 32 34.24 8.52 -1.62
CA ALA A 32 34.46 9.94 -1.77
C ALA A 32 34.99 10.22 -3.20
N PHE A 33 34.16 10.78 -4.07
CA PHE A 33 34.60 11.35 -5.34
C PHE A 33 34.62 12.87 -5.24
N ARG A 34 35.83 13.42 -5.26
CA ARG A 34 36.14 14.85 -5.16
C ARG A 34 35.91 15.50 -6.53
N ALA A 35 34.86 16.29 -6.70
CA ALA A 35 34.65 17.11 -7.89
C ALA A 35 35.44 18.44 -7.80
N PRO A 36 36.06 18.93 -8.89
CA PRO A 36 36.69 20.23 -8.89
C PRO A 36 35.65 21.34 -9.08
N MET A 37 35.69 22.36 -8.22
CA MET A 37 34.98 23.62 -8.41
C MET A 37 35.57 24.37 -9.61
N LYS A 38 34.72 24.78 -10.55
CA LYS A 38 34.96 25.95 -11.41
C LYS A 38 33.68 26.76 -11.51
N SER A 39 33.80 28.00 -11.07
CA SER A 39 32.91 29.13 -11.29
C SER A 39 32.89 29.52 -12.77
N ALA A 40 31.72 29.75 -13.33
CA ALA A 40 31.49 30.72 -14.39
C ALA A 40 29.98 31.03 -14.42
N GLU A 41 29.68 32.32 -14.31
CA GLU A 41 28.38 32.92 -14.54
C GLU A 41 27.94 32.63 -15.99
N ASP A 42 26.70 32.18 -16.19
CA ASP A 42 26.02 32.36 -17.47
C ASP A 42 24.52 32.54 -17.20
N GLN A 43 24.06 33.74 -17.56
CA GLN A 43 22.67 34.17 -17.57
C GLN A 43 21.95 33.48 -18.73
N VAL A 44 20.83 32.79 -18.46
CA VAL A 44 19.90 32.41 -19.52
C VAL A 44 18.46 32.45 -19.01
N VAL A 45 17.77 33.53 -19.42
CA VAL A 45 16.35 33.67 -19.78
C VAL A 45 15.32 32.93 -18.92
N GLU A 46 14.58 33.70 -18.11
CA GLU A 46 13.26 33.33 -17.59
C GLU A 46 12.29 33.16 -18.76
N GLU A 47 12.08 31.93 -19.22
CA GLU A 47 10.85 31.57 -19.92
C GLU A 47 9.79 31.24 -18.86
N GLU A 48 8.76 32.09 -18.78
CA GLU A 48 7.52 31.83 -18.07
C GLU A 48 6.93 30.49 -18.57
N ALA A 49 7.21 29.42 -17.83
CA ALA A 49 6.47 28.18 -17.98
C ALA A 49 5.03 28.45 -17.54
N ALA A 50 4.17 28.64 -18.53
CA ALA A 50 2.73 28.71 -18.36
C ALA A 50 2.27 27.61 -17.39
N TYR A 51 1.65 28.03 -16.29
CA TYR A 51 0.93 27.17 -15.36
C TYR A 51 -0.19 26.48 -16.14
N LEU A 52 0.12 25.33 -16.73
CA LEU A 52 -0.89 24.34 -17.09
C LEU A 52 -1.37 23.76 -15.77
N ASP A 53 -2.56 24.20 -15.39
CA ASP A 53 -3.42 23.60 -14.39
C ASP A 53 -3.86 22.21 -14.91
N ASP A 54 -2.88 21.30 -15.06
CA ASP A 54 -3.17 19.88 -15.14
C ASP A 54 -3.46 19.47 -13.70
N GLU A 55 -4.76 19.42 -13.35
CA GLU A 55 -5.21 18.54 -12.28
C GLU A 55 -4.72 17.12 -12.65
N GLU A 56 -3.48 16.78 -12.26
CA GLU A 56 -2.91 15.46 -12.47
C GLU A 56 -3.83 14.47 -11.76
N SER A 57 -4.70 13.84 -12.53
CA SER A 57 -5.60 12.82 -12.02
C SER A 57 -4.77 11.80 -11.26
N PHE A 58 -5.06 11.62 -9.98
CA PHE A 58 -4.29 10.78 -9.05
C PHE A 58 -4.09 9.35 -9.59
N PHE A 59 -5.02 8.89 -10.42
CA PHE A 59 -4.88 7.76 -11.34
C PHE A 59 -5.65 8.03 -12.63
N GLN A 60 -5.31 7.30 -13.69
CA GLN A 60 -5.99 7.36 -14.99
C GLN A 60 -7.14 6.35 -15.06
N ASP A 61 -8.38 6.81 -15.30
CA ASP A 61 -9.56 5.95 -15.49
C ASP A 61 -9.48 5.17 -16.82
N ILE A 62 -9.98 3.93 -16.84
CA ILE A 62 -10.05 3.09 -18.05
C ILE A 62 -10.95 3.65 -19.15
N ASP A 63 -11.84 4.59 -18.85
CA ASP A 63 -12.70 5.26 -19.84
C ASP A 63 -11.86 6.03 -20.88
N LEU A 64 -10.62 6.41 -20.55
CA LEU A 64 -9.67 6.99 -21.49
C LEU A 64 -9.36 6.05 -22.68
N LEU A 65 -9.49 4.74 -22.51
CA LEU A 65 -9.28 3.76 -23.58
C LEU A 65 -10.29 3.90 -24.73
N GLN A 66 -11.45 4.52 -24.48
CA GLN A 66 -12.44 4.77 -25.52
C GLN A 66 -11.86 5.66 -26.63
N LYS A 67 -11.04 6.65 -26.27
CA LYS A 67 -10.34 7.52 -27.23
C LYS A 67 -9.32 6.75 -28.10
N HIS A 68 -8.91 5.56 -27.65
CA HIS A 68 -8.00 4.67 -28.35
C HIS A 68 -8.71 3.48 -29.03
N GLY A 69 -10.02 3.58 -29.26
CA GLY A 69 -10.77 2.62 -30.07
C GLY A 69 -11.26 1.37 -29.33
N ILE A 70 -11.25 1.38 -27.99
CA ILE A 70 -11.86 0.32 -27.19
C ILE A 70 -13.35 0.57 -27.02
N ASN A 71 -14.17 -0.46 -27.26
CA ASN A 71 -15.62 -0.37 -27.14
C ASN A 71 -16.06 -0.26 -25.66
N VAL A 72 -16.99 0.65 -25.38
CA VAL A 72 -17.64 0.84 -24.06
C VAL A 72 -18.16 -0.48 -23.47
N ALA A 73 -18.67 -1.39 -24.30
CA ALA A 73 -19.13 -2.70 -23.84
C ALA A 73 -18.01 -3.57 -23.24
N ASP A 74 -16.79 -3.47 -23.77
CA ASP A 74 -15.65 -4.21 -23.25
C ASP A 74 -15.05 -3.49 -22.02
N ILE A 75 -15.10 -2.15 -21.97
CA ILE A 75 -14.74 -1.36 -20.77
C ILE A 75 -15.64 -1.72 -19.59
N LYS A 76 -16.96 -1.83 -19.81
CA LYS A 76 -17.91 -2.26 -18.76
C LYS A 76 -17.59 -3.65 -18.19
N LYS A 77 -17.10 -4.58 -19.02
CA LYS A 77 -16.67 -5.91 -18.55
C LYS A 77 -15.43 -5.83 -17.67
N LEU A 78 -14.50 -4.91 -17.96
CA LEU A 78 -13.33 -4.66 -17.11
C LEU A 78 -13.76 -4.08 -15.75
N LYS A 79 -14.63 -3.06 -15.74
CA LYS A 79 -15.19 -2.48 -14.50
C LYS A 79 -15.92 -3.55 -13.67
N ALA A 80 -16.65 -4.46 -14.31
CA ALA A 80 -17.36 -5.55 -13.63
C ALA A 80 -16.46 -6.57 -12.90
N VAL A 81 -15.17 -6.66 -13.26
CA VAL A 81 -14.16 -7.52 -12.60
C VAL A 81 -13.26 -6.68 -11.66
N GLY A 82 -13.62 -5.42 -11.41
CA GLY A 82 -12.89 -4.53 -10.50
C GLY A 82 -11.63 -3.90 -11.10
N ILE A 83 -11.47 -3.92 -12.43
CA ILE A 83 -10.38 -3.20 -13.11
C ILE A 83 -10.92 -1.85 -13.55
N CYS A 84 -10.57 -0.80 -12.81
CA CYS A 84 -11.11 0.56 -13.02
C CYS A 84 -10.06 1.59 -13.47
N THR A 85 -8.76 1.28 -13.40
CA THR A 85 -7.69 2.19 -13.85
C THR A 85 -6.84 1.59 -14.99
N VAL A 86 -6.20 2.48 -15.76
CA VAL A 86 -5.25 2.09 -16.82
C VAL A 86 -4.07 1.29 -16.25
N LYS A 87 -3.57 1.70 -15.07
CA LYS A 87 -2.50 0.97 -14.36
C LYS A 87 -2.97 -0.41 -13.90
N GLY A 88 -4.23 -0.54 -13.47
CA GLY A 88 -4.85 -1.83 -13.16
C GLY A 88 -4.83 -2.82 -14.34
N ILE A 89 -5.01 -2.31 -15.57
CA ILE A 89 -4.85 -3.13 -16.79
C ILE A 89 -3.39 -3.55 -16.95
N GLN A 90 -2.42 -2.67 -16.77
CA GLN A 90 -0.99 -3.02 -16.85
C GLN A 90 -0.61 -4.10 -15.84
N MET A 91 -1.08 -3.99 -14.60
CA MET A 91 -0.86 -4.93 -13.50
C MET A 91 -1.58 -6.28 -13.65
N THR A 92 -2.46 -6.42 -14.64
CA THR A 92 -3.23 -7.65 -14.90
C THR A 92 -2.63 -8.43 -16.06
N THR A 93 -2.42 -9.74 -15.89
CA THR A 93 -1.84 -10.58 -16.96
C THR A 93 -2.82 -10.78 -18.12
N ARG A 94 -2.30 -10.99 -19.34
CA ARG A 94 -3.13 -11.32 -20.51
C ARG A 94 -4.03 -12.54 -20.24
N ARG A 95 -3.49 -13.57 -19.59
CA ARG A 95 -4.24 -14.78 -19.18
C ARG A 95 -5.46 -14.44 -18.30
N ALA A 96 -5.28 -13.60 -17.29
CA ALA A 96 -6.39 -13.20 -16.42
C ALA A 96 -7.45 -12.39 -17.18
N LEU A 97 -7.04 -11.51 -18.10
CA LEU A 97 -7.98 -10.77 -18.95
C LEU A 97 -8.76 -11.68 -19.91
N CYS A 98 -8.13 -12.71 -20.46
CA CYS A 98 -8.80 -13.71 -21.32
C CYS A 98 -9.83 -14.56 -20.55
N ASN A 99 -9.69 -14.69 -19.23
CA ASN A 99 -10.67 -15.40 -18.40
C ASN A 99 -11.98 -14.58 -18.20
N ILE A 100 -11.99 -13.30 -18.58
CA ILE A 100 -13.19 -12.46 -18.51
C ILE A 100 -14.12 -12.84 -19.67
N LYS A 101 -15.33 -13.29 -19.31
CA LYS A 101 -16.34 -13.73 -20.29
C LYS A 101 -16.59 -12.65 -21.35
N GLY A 102 -16.43 -13.03 -22.62
CA GLY A 102 -16.68 -12.16 -23.76
C GLY A 102 -15.53 -11.24 -24.16
N LEU A 103 -14.33 -11.43 -23.62
CA LEU A 103 -13.08 -10.88 -24.14
C LEU A 103 -12.28 -12.00 -24.85
N SER A 104 -12.06 -11.83 -26.16
CA SER A 104 -11.18 -12.72 -26.93
C SER A 104 -9.73 -12.25 -26.85
N GLU A 105 -8.78 -13.13 -27.17
CA GLU A 105 -7.35 -12.79 -27.18
C GLU A 105 -7.05 -11.54 -28.03
N ALA A 106 -7.65 -11.45 -29.22
CA ALA A 106 -7.49 -10.29 -30.10
C ALA A 106 -8.03 -8.97 -29.49
N LYS A 107 -9.07 -9.05 -28.64
CA LYS A 107 -9.56 -7.88 -27.90
C LYS A 107 -8.63 -7.51 -26.75
N VAL A 108 -8.14 -8.51 -26.01
CA VAL A 108 -7.18 -8.31 -24.92
C VAL A 108 -5.90 -7.65 -25.44
N GLU A 109 -5.42 -8.03 -26.62
CA GLU A 109 -4.26 -7.38 -27.24
C GLU A 109 -4.51 -5.90 -27.51
N LYS A 110 -5.64 -5.57 -28.15
CA LYS A 110 -6.02 -4.18 -28.41
C LYS A 110 -6.13 -3.35 -27.13
N ILE A 111 -6.69 -3.92 -26.07
CA ILE A 111 -6.80 -3.25 -24.76
C ILE A 111 -5.41 -2.99 -24.17
N LYS A 112 -4.51 -3.97 -24.22
CA LYS A 112 -3.12 -3.82 -23.75
C LYS A 112 -2.35 -2.78 -24.55
N ASP A 113 -2.48 -2.80 -25.87
CA ASP A 113 -1.83 -1.83 -26.75
C ASP A 113 -2.35 -0.42 -26.51
N ALA A 114 -3.66 -0.25 -26.30
CA ALA A 114 -4.25 1.03 -25.95
C ALA A 114 -3.74 1.54 -24.58
N ALA A 115 -3.63 0.67 -23.57
CA ALA A 115 -3.08 1.05 -22.26
C ALA A 115 -1.60 1.44 -22.33
N ASN A 116 -0.80 0.75 -23.17
CA ASN A 116 0.62 1.07 -23.37
C ASN A 116 0.86 2.40 -24.10
N ARG A 117 -0.14 2.91 -24.84
CA ARG A 117 -0.06 4.25 -25.45
C ARG A 117 -0.35 5.37 -24.46
N LEU A 118 -1.10 5.08 -23.39
CA LEU A 118 -1.43 6.03 -22.32
C LEU A 118 -0.34 6.10 -21.26
N VAL A 119 0.30 4.96 -20.97
CA VAL A 119 1.39 4.86 -20.02
C VAL A 119 2.56 4.23 -20.75
N GLU A 120 3.53 5.06 -21.12
CA GLU A 120 4.69 4.66 -21.91
C GLU A 120 5.51 3.58 -21.17
N PRO A 121 5.60 2.35 -21.73
CA PRO A 121 6.43 1.31 -21.16
C PRO A 121 7.89 1.55 -21.58
N GLY A 122 8.68 2.15 -20.70
CA GLY A 122 10.08 2.47 -20.96
C GLY A 122 10.96 2.35 -19.72
N PHE A 123 12.26 2.54 -19.93
CA PHE A 123 13.22 2.71 -18.83
C PHE A 123 13.27 4.19 -18.45
N LEU A 124 13.12 4.47 -17.15
CA LEU A 124 13.37 5.79 -16.58
C LEU A 124 14.76 5.83 -15.96
N THR A 125 15.42 6.97 -16.04
CA THR A 125 16.63 7.23 -15.27
C THR A 125 16.29 7.27 -13.78
N ALA A 126 17.29 6.98 -12.93
CA ALA A 126 17.10 7.07 -11.48
C ALA A 126 16.72 8.49 -11.02
N PHE A 127 17.16 9.52 -11.75
CA PHE A 127 16.81 10.91 -11.49
C PHE A 127 15.32 11.18 -11.72
N GLU A 128 14.78 10.81 -12.89
CA GLU A 128 13.35 10.94 -13.19
C GLU A 128 12.49 10.14 -12.20
N TYR A 129 12.93 8.94 -11.84
CA TYR A 129 12.22 8.13 -10.85
C TYR A 129 12.26 8.76 -9.44
N SER A 130 13.34 9.46 -9.09
CA SER A 130 13.44 10.18 -7.81
C SER A 130 12.45 11.35 -7.74
N GLU A 131 12.23 12.05 -8.84
CA GLU A 131 11.21 13.10 -8.95
C GLU A 131 9.80 12.50 -8.81
N LYS A 132 9.52 11.39 -9.51
CA LYS A 132 8.23 10.68 -9.39
C LYS A 132 7.94 10.19 -7.97
N ARG A 133 8.97 9.78 -7.22
CA ARG A 133 8.83 9.33 -5.83
C ARG A 133 8.50 10.46 -4.84
N LYS A 134 8.52 11.74 -5.25
CA LYS A 134 8.09 12.86 -4.39
C LYS A 134 6.60 12.80 -4.03
N MET A 135 5.78 12.10 -4.81
CA MET A 135 4.35 11.88 -4.51
C MET A 135 4.11 10.93 -3.32
N VAL A 136 5.14 10.23 -2.85
CA VAL A 136 5.06 9.29 -1.73
C VAL A 136 4.96 10.08 -0.43
N PHE A 137 3.90 9.83 0.33
CA PHE A 137 3.71 10.43 1.65
C PHE A 137 4.02 9.44 2.77
N ARG A 138 4.14 9.97 3.99
CA ARG A 138 4.33 9.17 5.20
C ARG A 138 3.33 9.56 6.27
N VAL A 139 2.73 8.57 6.91
CA VAL A 139 1.77 8.75 8.01
C VAL A 139 2.52 8.62 9.34
N THR A 140 2.45 9.66 10.18
CA THR A 140 3.05 9.63 11.53
C THR A 140 2.41 8.56 12.40
N THR A 141 3.23 7.91 13.21
CA THR A 141 2.78 6.96 14.25
C THR A 141 2.31 7.64 15.53
N GLY A 142 2.45 8.98 15.62
CA GLY A 142 2.16 9.76 16.82
C GLY A 142 3.28 9.74 17.88
N SER A 143 4.42 9.12 17.57
CA SER A 143 5.64 9.10 18.39
C SER A 143 6.83 9.57 17.55
N GLN A 144 7.55 10.59 18.03
CA GLN A 144 8.68 11.17 17.29
C GLN A 144 9.84 10.18 17.15
N GLU A 145 10.11 9.41 18.21
CA GLU A 145 11.16 8.39 18.23
C GLU A 145 10.85 7.26 17.27
N PHE A 146 9.58 6.84 17.21
CA PHE A 146 9.18 5.76 16.33
C PHE A 146 9.16 6.21 14.87
N ASP A 147 8.70 7.43 14.58
CA ASP A 147 8.79 8.00 13.23
C ASP A 147 10.25 8.17 12.79
N LYS A 148 11.14 8.59 13.70
CA LYS A 148 12.58 8.67 13.40
C LYS A 148 13.16 7.30 13.05
N LEU A 149 12.76 6.25 13.75
CA LEU A 149 13.17 4.88 13.42
C LEU A 149 12.69 4.45 12.03
N LEU A 150 11.48 4.84 11.64
CA LEU A 150 10.86 4.51 10.36
C LEU A 150 11.25 5.47 9.21
N GLY A 151 12.01 6.53 9.50
CA GLY A 151 12.37 7.54 8.49
C GLY A 151 11.21 8.45 8.09
N GLY A 152 10.32 8.77 9.04
CA GLY A 152 9.20 9.70 8.87
C GLY A 152 7.80 9.08 9.05
N GLY A 153 7.72 7.79 9.40
CA GLY A 153 6.45 7.10 9.65
C GLY A 153 6.14 6.00 8.62
N ILE A 154 4.87 5.65 8.48
CA ILE A 154 4.38 4.60 7.59
C ILE A 154 4.30 5.12 6.15
N GLU A 155 5.05 4.50 5.24
CA GLU A 155 5.19 4.94 3.84
C GLU A 155 4.02 4.50 2.94
N SER A 156 3.50 5.41 2.10
CA SER A 156 2.58 5.07 0.99
C SER A 156 3.35 4.37 -0.13
N MET A 157 2.69 3.54 -0.95
CA MET A 157 3.48 2.79 -1.96
C MET A 157 3.91 1.40 -1.48
N ALA A 158 3.65 1.08 -0.21
CA ALA A 158 4.26 -0.05 0.48
C ALA A 158 3.29 -0.74 1.45
N ILE A 159 3.61 -2.01 1.73
CA ILE A 159 2.99 -2.80 2.80
C ILE A 159 3.91 -2.78 4.01
N THR A 160 3.40 -2.27 5.12
CA THR A 160 4.10 -2.29 6.41
C THR A 160 3.46 -3.32 7.34
N GLU A 161 4.27 -4.26 7.83
CA GLU A 161 3.81 -5.30 8.77
C GLU A 161 4.28 -5.00 10.19
N ALA A 162 3.35 -5.05 11.14
CA ALA A 162 3.64 -5.07 12.57
C ALA A 162 3.26 -6.41 13.20
N PHE A 163 4.25 -7.12 13.72
CA PHE A 163 4.05 -8.39 14.44
C PHE A 163 4.66 -8.34 15.84
N GLY A 164 4.12 -9.16 16.74
CA GLY A 164 4.54 -9.18 18.14
C GLY A 164 3.68 -10.09 19.01
N GLU A 165 4.15 -10.35 20.23
CA GLU A 165 3.43 -11.16 21.22
C GLU A 165 2.05 -10.56 21.57
N PHE A 166 1.21 -11.35 22.23
CA PHE A 166 -0.08 -10.84 22.72
C PHE A 166 0.14 -9.65 23.68
N ARG A 167 -0.79 -8.67 23.69
CA ARG A 167 -0.72 -7.43 24.49
C ARG A 167 0.46 -6.48 24.19
N THR A 168 1.17 -6.67 23.08
CA THR A 168 2.22 -5.73 22.66
C THR A 168 1.71 -4.39 22.13
N GLY A 169 0.40 -4.27 21.82
CA GLY A 169 -0.20 -3.02 21.37
C GLY A 169 -0.37 -2.86 19.86
N LYS A 170 -0.33 -3.95 19.08
CA LYS A 170 -0.55 -3.92 17.61
C LYS A 170 -1.85 -3.20 17.20
N THR A 171 -2.99 -3.60 17.76
CA THR A 171 -4.28 -2.93 17.53
C THR A 171 -4.26 -1.48 18.01
N GLN A 172 -3.58 -1.18 19.12
CA GLN A 172 -3.47 0.20 19.62
C GLN A 172 -2.71 1.11 18.63
N LEU A 173 -1.66 0.59 18.01
CA LEU A 173 -0.97 1.31 16.93
C LEU A 173 -1.90 1.52 15.74
N SER A 174 -2.67 0.50 15.34
CA SER A 174 -3.63 0.63 14.24
C SER A 174 -4.75 1.67 14.52
N HIS A 175 -5.27 1.73 15.75
CA HIS A 175 -6.23 2.76 16.16
C HIS A 175 -5.61 4.17 16.14
N THR A 176 -4.33 4.29 16.50
CA THR A 176 -3.62 5.57 16.44
C THR A 176 -3.46 6.03 14.99
N LEU A 177 -3.09 5.11 14.10
CA LEU A 177 -2.96 5.38 12.67
C LEU A 177 -4.27 5.79 12.02
N CYS A 178 -5.43 5.31 12.52
CA CYS A 178 -6.74 5.74 12.03
C CYS A 178 -6.99 7.24 12.23
N VAL A 179 -6.42 7.83 13.28
CA VAL A 179 -6.57 9.25 13.60
C VAL A 179 -5.46 10.06 12.94
N THR A 180 -4.20 9.62 13.07
CA THR A 180 -3.05 10.39 12.56
C THR A 180 -3.00 10.49 11.04
N SER A 181 -3.56 9.52 10.31
CA SER A 181 -3.70 9.62 8.85
C SER A 181 -4.66 10.73 8.41
N GLN A 182 -5.52 11.23 9.28
CA GLN A 182 -6.46 12.30 8.93
C GLN A 182 -5.86 13.70 9.15
N LEU A 183 -4.71 13.77 9.83
CA LEU A 183 -4.09 15.03 10.20
C LEU A 183 -3.16 15.53 9.10
N PRO A 184 -3.11 16.85 8.86
CA PRO A 184 -2.09 17.42 8.01
C PRO A 184 -0.71 17.17 8.63
N GLY A 185 0.23 16.77 7.78
CA GLY A 185 1.58 16.36 8.17
C GLY A 185 2.67 17.12 7.43
N PRO A 186 3.95 16.78 7.69
CA PRO A 186 5.06 17.37 6.97
C PRO A 186 5.01 17.05 5.47
N ASN A 187 5.74 17.84 4.67
CA ASN A 187 5.89 17.64 3.21
C ASN A 187 4.57 17.66 2.43
N GLY A 188 3.61 18.47 2.86
CA GLY A 188 2.34 18.67 2.12
C GLY A 188 1.35 17.51 2.25
N TYR A 189 1.53 16.60 3.22
CA TYR A 189 0.52 15.59 3.53
C TYR A 189 -0.75 16.26 4.05
N SER A 190 -1.86 16.17 3.32
CA SER A 190 -3.13 16.83 3.65
C SER A 190 -4.01 16.06 4.65
N GLY A 191 -3.68 14.79 4.92
CA GLY A 191 -4.59 13.86 5.58
C GLY A 191 -5.63 13.26 4.63
N GLY A 192 -6.37 12.25 5.12
CA GLY A 192 -7.50 11.67 4.42
C GLY A 192 -8.12 10.47 5.13
N LYS A 193 -9.12 9.86 4.48
CA LYS A 193 -9.94 8.77 5.03
C LYS A 193 -9.15 7.46 5.16
N VAL A 194 -9.67 6.57 6.01
CA VAL A 194 -9.09 5.27 6.33
C VAL A 194 -10.10 4.16 6.09
N ILE A 195 -9.64 3.03 5.58
CA ILE A 195 -10.41 1.79 5.60
C ILE A 195 -9.78 0.83 6.60
N PHE A 196 -10.59 0.27 7.49
CA PHE A 196 -10.21 -0.71 8.50
C PHE A 196 -10.92 -2.03 8.25
N ILE A 197 -10.16 -3.07 7.94
CA ILE A 197 -10.65 -4.46 7.84
C ILE A 197 -10.25 -5.21 9.11
N ASP A 198 -11.25 -5.59 9.90
CA ASP A 198 -11.10 -6.33 11.16
C ASP A 198 -11.40 -7.82 10.95
N THR A 199 -10.59 -8.69 11.56
CA THR A 199 -10.78 -10.14 11.56
C THR A 199 -10.94 -10.72 12.96
N GLU A 200 -10.62 -9.96 14.01
CA GLU A 200 -10.53 -10.43 15.40
C GLU A 200 -11.55 -9.78 16.34
N ASN A 201 -12.38 -8.84 15.85
CA ASN A 201 -13.33 -8.06 16.65
C ASN A 201 -12.64 -7.13 17.66
N THR A 202 -11.53 -6.52 17.27
CA THR A 202 -10.70 -5.67 18.15
C THR A 202 -10.97 -4.19 17.96
N PHE A 203 -11.67 -3.80 16.90
CA PHE A 203 -12.00 -2.39 16.65
C PHE A 203 -12.96 -1.85 17.70
N ARG A 204 -12.57 -0.76 18.36
CA ARG A 204 -13.38 -0.08 19.40
C ARG A 204 -13.43 1.41 19.10
N PRO A 205 -14.55 1.95 18.57
CA PRO A 205 -14.66 3.35 18.19
C PRO A 205 -14.35 4.34 19.32
N ASP A 206 -14.70 4.02 20.57
CA ASP A 206 -14.39 4.87 21.72
C ASP A 206 -12.88 5.09 21.89
N ARG A 207 -12.04 4.12 21.49
CA ARG A 207 -10.59 4.29 21.50
C ARG A 207 -10.11 5.36 20.52
N LEU A 208 -10.82 5.59 19.41
CA LEU A 208 -10.49 6.66 18.47
C LEU A 208 -10.83 8.02 19.08
N ARG A 209 -11.89 8.14 19.88
CA ARG A 209 -12.24 9.39 20.59
C ARG A 209 -11.14 9.82 21.56
N ASP A 210 -10.64 8.89 22.37
CA ASP A 210 -9.52 9.17 23.29
C ASP A 210 -8.26 9.66 22.55
N ILE A 211 -8.00 9.12 21.35
CA ILE A 211 -6.85 9.49 20.54
C ILE A 211 -7.10 10.84 19.84
N ALA A 212 -8.32 11.08 19.36
CA ALA A 212 -8.74 12.36 18.78
C ALA A 212 -8.59 13.50 19.78
N GLU A 213 -8.98 13.29 21.05
CA GLU A 213 -8.79 14.25 22.14
C GLU A 213 -7.32 14.63 22.31
N ARG A 214 -6.40 13.65 22.29
CA ARG A 214 -4.94 13.90 22.36
C ARG A 214 -4.46 14.83 21.24
N PHE A 215 -5.04 14.74 20.05
CA PHE A 215 -4.68 15.56 18.89
C PHE A 215 -5.55 16.83 18.74
N ASN A 216 -6.46 17.10 19.69
CA ASN A 216 -7.41 18.22 19.66
C ASN A 216 -8.23 18.30 18.36
N VAL A 217 -8.70 17.15 17.87
CA VAL A 217 -9.55 17.07 16.68
C VAL A 217 -10.96 16.61 17.02
N ASP A 218 -11.93 17.03 16.20
CA ASP A 218 -13.34 16.73 16.43
C ASP A 218 -13.60 15.21 16.38
N HIS A 219 -14.31 14.71 17.39
CA HIS A 219 -14.53 13.28 17.56
C HIS A 219 -15.44 12.68 16.49
N GLU A 220 -16.46 13.42 16.06
CA GLU A 220 -17.44 12.93 15.09
C GLU A 220 -16.83 12.91 13.68
N ALA A 221 -16.11 13.97 13.33
CA ALA A 221 -15.37 14.05 12.07
C ALA A 221 -14.33 12.94 11.94
N VAL A 222 -13.60 12.61 13.01
CA VAL A 222 -12.61 11.51 12.98
C VAL A 222 -13.28 10.16 12.73
N LEU A 223 -14.43 9.91 13.36
CA LEU A 223 -15.15 8.64 13.24
C LEU A 223 -15.81 8.49 11.86
N ASP A 224 -16.34 9.56 11.29
CA ASP A 224 -16.98 9.54 9.97
C ASP A 224 -15.99 9.24 8.83
N ASN A 225 -14.72 9.61 9.02
CA ASN A 225 -13.64 9.37 8.07
C ASN A 225 -13.01 7.97 8.14
N VAL A 226 -13.49 7.08 9.01
CA VAL A 226 -12.99 5.70 9.14
C VAL A 226 -14.07 4.71 8.70
N LEU A 227 -13.87 4.10 7.53
CA LEU A 227 -14.74 3.02 7.05
C LEU A 227 -14.33 1.70 7.68
N TYR A 228 -15.30 0.98 8.23
CA TYR A 228 -15.08 -0.29 8.92
C TYR A 228 -15.77 -1.44 8.19
N ALA A 229 -15.06 -2.55 8.01
CA ALA A 229 -15.63 -3.82 7.58
C ALA A 229 -15.03 -4.97 8.39
N ARG A 230 -15.87 -5.95 8.74
CA ARG A 230 -15.42 -7.17 9.42
C ARG A 230 -15.42 -8.36 8.46
N ALA A 231 -14.26 -8.98 8.28
CA ALA A 231 -14.16 -10.25 7.57
C ALA A 231 -14.41 -11.41 8.55
N TYR A 232 -15.18 -12.40 8.11
CA TYR A 232 -15.53 -13.58 8.91
C TYR A 232 -14.83 -14.85 8.42
N THR A 233 -14.37 -14.87 7.17
CA THR A 233 -13.64 -15.98 6.54
C THR A 233 -12.51 -15.42 5.69
N SER A 234 -11.48 -16.23 5.41
CA SER A 234 -10.36 -15.85 4.54
C SER A 234 -10.80 -15.50 3.12
N GLU A 235 -11.88 -16.12 2.62
CA GLU A 235 -12.47 -15.81 1.32
C GLU A 235 -13.18 -14.45 1.32
N HIS A 236 -14.01 -14.18 2.34
CA HIS A 236 -14.65 -12.87 2.52
C HIS A 236 -13.59 -11.76 2.69
N GLN A 237 -12.48 -12.04 3.37
CA GLN A 237 -11.37 -11.10 3.50
C GLN A 237 -10.75 -10.73 2.13
N MET A 238 -10.68 -11.69 1.19
CA MET A 238 -10.20 -11.44 -0.17
C MET A 238 -11.22 -10.63 -0.98
N GLU A 239 -12.51 -10.97 -0.89
CA GLU A 239 -13.60 -10.27 -1.58
C GLU A 239 -13.72 -8.81 -1.14
N LEU A 240 -13.49 -8.51 0.15
CA LEU A 240 -13.49 -7.14 0.67
C LEU A 240 -12.49 -6.23 -0.06
N LEU A 241 -11.39 -6.76 -0.61
CA LEU A 241 -10.42 -5.96 -1.35
C LEU A 241 -10.97 -5.39 -2.66
N ASP A 242 -11.99 -6.03 -3.25
CA ASP A 242 -12.63 -5.49 -4.46
C ASP A 242 -13.54 -4.30 -4.12
N TYR A 243 -14.23 -4.35 -2.98
CA TYR A 243 -14.97 -3.19 -2.46
C TYR A 243 -14.04 -2.04 -2.06
N VAL A 244 -12.86 -2.35 -1.51
CA VAL A 244 -11.82 -1.35 -1.22
C VAL A 244 -11.36 -0.66 -2.50
N ALA A 245 -11.03 -1.44 -3.54
CA ALA A 245 -10.60 -0.87 -4.82
C ALA A 245 -11.69 0.01 -5.45
N ALA A 246 -12.96 -0.41 -5.38
CA ALA A 246 -14.09 0.40 -5.85
C ALA A 246 -14.20 1.71 -5.06
N LYS A 247 -14.06 1.68 -3.73
CA LYS A 247 -14.13 2.89 -2.90
C LYS A 247 -12.98 3.87 -3.15
N PHE A 248 -11.76 3.37 -3.32
CA PHE A 248 -10.60 4.21 -3.67
C PHE A 248 -10.72 4.83 -5.07
N HIS A 249 -11.41 4.14 -5.98
CA HIS A 249 -11.69 4.65 -7.31
C HIS A 249 -12.81 5.71 -7.32
N GLU A 250 -13.88 5.52 -6.56
CA GLU A 250 -15.00 6.46 -6.46
C GLU A 250 -14.58 7.82 -5.85
N GLU A 251 -13.72 7.81 -4.83
CA GLU A 251 -13.26 9.01 -4.12
C GLU A 251 -11.75 9.19 -4.30
N ALA A 252 -11.35 9.62 -5.51
CA ALA A 252 -9.94 9.75 -5.89
C ALA A 252 -9.14 10.66 -4.96
N GLY A 253 -8.02 10.15 -4.42
CA GLY A 253 -7.10 10.91 -3.58
C GLY A 253 -7.55 11.15 -2.13
N VAL A 254 -8.80 10.78 -1.78
CA VAL A 254 -9.39 11.01 -0.45
C VAL A 254 -8.88 10.00 0.58
N PHE A 255 -8.69 8.74 0.20
CA PHE A 255 -8.19 7.71 1.09
C PHE A 255 -6.66 7.70 1.15
N LYS A 256 -6.10 7.50 2.35
CA LYS A 256 -4.64 7.50 2.56
C LYS A 256 -4.10 6.21 3.19
N LEU A 257 -4.94 5.45 3.88
CA LEU A 257 -4.50 4.27 4.63
C LEU A 257 -5.53 3.15 4.55
N LEU A 258 -5.04 1.93 4.30
CA LEU A 258 -5.75 0.67 4.47
C LEU A 258 -5.14 -0.12 5.62
N ILE A 259 -5.95 -0.48 6.61
CA ILE A 259 -5.54 -1.33 7.73
C ILE A 259 -6.20 -2.69 7.62
N ILE A 260 -5.43 -3.76 7.88
CA ILE A 260 -5.95 -5.12 8.05
C ILE A 260 -5.45 -5.68 9.39
N ASP A 261 -6.36 -5.79 10.36
CA ASP A 261 -6.09 -6.33 11.70
C ASP A 261 -6.88 -7.63 11.90
N SER A 262 -6.31 -8.83 11.78
CA SER A 262 -4.97 -9.17 11.29
C SER A 262 -5.02 -9.99 9.99
N ILE A 263 -3.92 -9.98 9.22
CA ILE A 263 -3.85 -10.66 7.92
C ILE A 263 -3.90 -12.19 8.03
N MET A 264 -3.44 -12.76 9.16
CA MET A 264 -3.30 -14.22 9.33
C MET A 264 -4.37 -14.88 10.19
N ALA A 265 -5.19 -14.13 10.94
CA ALA A 265 -6.12 -14.73 11.90
C ALA A 265 -7.05 -15.76 11.24
N LEU A 266 -7.70 -15.39 10.14
CA LEU A 266 -8.66 -16.25 9.43
C LEU A 266 -7.94 -17.39 8.69
N PHE A 267 -6.80 -17.11 8.03
CA PHE A 267 -6.01 -18.12 7.33
C PHE A 267 -5.46 -19.23 8.24
N ARG A 268 -5.28 -18.97 9.54
CA ARG A 268 -4.85 -19.99 10.51
C ARG A 268 -5.98 -20.92 10.94
N VAL A 269 -7.21 -20.44 10.90
CA VAL A 269 -8.40 -21.20 11.31
C VAL A 269 -8.95 -21.99 10.12
N ASP A 270 -9.06 -21.35 8.96
CA ASP A 270 -9.66 -21.95 7.76
C ASP A 270 -8.80 -23.04 7.13
N PHE A 271 -7.47 -22.98 7.32
CA PHE A 271 -6.53 -23.96 6.77
C PHE A 271 -5.77 -24.65 7.90
N SER A 272 -6.02 -25.95 8.07
CA SER A 272 -5.54 -26.74 9.19
C SER A 272 -4.51 -27.80 8.78
N GLY A 273 -3.41 -27.87 9.54
CA GLY A 273 -2.39 -28.89 9.37
C GLY A 273 -1.47 -28.69 8.15
N ARG A 274 -0.63 -29.70 7.89
CA ARG A 274 0.40 -29.62 6.83
C ARG A 274 -0.14 -29.86 5.42
N GLY A 275 -1.27 -30.57 5.29
CA GLY A 275 -1.85 -30.91 3.99
C GLY A 275 -2.35 -29.69 3.21
N GLU A 276 -2.88 -28.70 3.92
CA GLU A 276 -3.49 -27.50 3.32
C GLU A 276 -2.52 -26.30 3.24
N LEU A 277 -1.27 -26.51 3.66
CA LEU A 277 -0.26 -25.45 3.70
C LEU A 277 -0.02 -24.85 2.30
N ALA A 278 0.06 -25.68 1.27
CA ALA A 278 0.33 -25.22 -0.09
C ALA A 278 -0.79 -24.30 -0.60
N GLU A 279 -2.06 -24.68 -0.41
CA GLU A 279 -3.21 -23.88 -0.80
C GLU A 279 -3.27 -22.55 -0.03
N ARG A 280 -3.07 -22.60 1.29
CA ARG A 280 -3.01 -21.40 2.14
C ARG A 280 -1.96 -20.41 1.65
N GLN A 281 -0.74 -20.88 1.36
CA GLN A 281 0.34 -20.02 0.87
C GLN A 281 0.03 -19.42 -0.51
N GLN A 282 -0.65 -20.16 -1.39
CA GLN A 282 -1.07 -19.64 -2.69
C GLN A 282 -2.13 -18.54 -2.56
N LYS A 283 -3.18 -18.76 -1.75
CA LYS A 283 -4.24 -17.77 -1.51
C LYS A 283 -3.67 -16.51 -0.83
N LEU A 284 -2.81 -16.67 0.17
CA LEU A 284 -2.15 -15.56 0.83
C LEU A 284 -1.25 -14.76 -0.13
N ALA A 285 -0.51 -15.43 -1.02
CA ALA A 285 0.31 -14.76 -2.02
C ALA A 285 -0.53 -13.92 -3.00
N GLN A 286 -1.72 -14.41 -3.38
CA GLN A 286 -2.67 -13.64 -4.20
C GLN A 286 -3.14 -12.39 -3.45
N MET A 287 -3.48 -12.51 -2.17
CA MET A 287 -3.91 -11.39 -1.33
C MET A 287 -2.80 -10.33 -1.18
N LEU A 288 -1.59 -10.73 -0.83
CA LEU A 288 -0.45 -9.81 -0.69
C LEU A 288 -0.11 -9.12 -2.02
N SER A 289 -0.16 -9.85 -3.14
CA SER A 289 0.02 -9.26 -4.46
C SER A 289 -1.09 -8.25 -4.79
N ARG A 290 -2.35 -8.53 -4.42
CA ARG A 290 -3.48 -7.60 -4.60
C ARG A 290 -3.30 -6.34 -3.76
N LEU A 291 -2.88 -6.45 -2.51
CA LEU A 291 -2.60 -5.31 -1.63
C LEU A 291 -1.49 -4.41 -2.18
N GLN A 292 -0.40 -5.01 -2.66
CA GLN A 292 0.71 -4.24 -3.25
C GLN A 292 0.22 -3.45 -4.48
N LYS A 293 -0.56 -4.09 -5.36
CA LYS A 293 -1.15 -3.42 -6.52
C LYS A 293 -2.06 -2.27 -6.13
N ILE A 294 -2.97 -2.47 -5.16
CA ILE A 294 -3.84 -1.41 -4.65
C ILE A 294 -3.02 -0.24 -4.11
N SER A 295 -1.93 -0.53 -3.37
CA SER A 295 -1.07 0.52 -2.82
C SER A 295 -0.46 1.40 -3.91
N GLU A 296 0.02 0.81 -5.01
CA GLU A 296 0.67 1.54 -6.11
C GLU A 296 -0.32 2.18 -7.11
N GLU A 297 -1.51 1.59 -7.23
CA GLU A 297 -2.59 2.06 -8.10
C GLU A 297 -3.22 3.34 -7.55
N TYR A 298 -3.49 3.36 -6.24
CA TYR A 298 -4.16 4.46 -5.55
C TYR A 298 -3.23 5.18 -4.56
N ASN A 299 -1.90 5.06 -4.66
CA ASN A 299 -0.91 5.68 -3.77
C ASN A 299 -1.38 5.75 -2.29
N VAL A 300 -1.74 4.60 -1.72
CA VAL A 300 -2.16 4.48 -0.32
C VAL A 300 -1.09 3.74 0.49
N ALA A 301 -1.04 4.00 1.80
CA ALA A 301 -0.30 3.16 2.73
C ALA A 301 -1.12 1.91 3.08
N VAL A 302 -0.47 0.76 3.20
CA VAL A 302 -1.10 -0.47 3.68
C VAL A 302 -0.41 -0.91 4.96
N PHE A 303 -1.17 -1.00 6.05
CA PHE A 303 -0.68 -1.45 7.34
C PHE A 303 -1.37 -2.76 7.74
N VAL A 304 -0.59 -3.80 7.95
CA VAL A 304 -1.08 -5.12 8.33
C VAL A 304 -0.52 -5.52 9.69
N THR A 305 -1.36 -6.11 10.53
CA THR A 305 -0.89 -6.74 11.76
C THR A 305 -0.74 -8.24 11.55
N ASN A 306 0.16 -8.85 12.32
CA ASN A 306 0.34 -10.28 12.34
C ASN A 306 0.63 -10.80 13.75
N GLN A 307 0.35 -12.08 13.97
CA GLN A 307 0.52 -12.77 15.24
C GLN A 307 1.81 -13.61 15.23
N MET A 308 2.46 -13.71 16.38
CA MET A 308 3.58 -14.64 16.56
C MET A 308 3.09 -16.06 16.85
N THR A 309 3.92 -17.05 16.52
CA THR A 309 3.73 -18.45 16.92
C THR A 309 5.00 -18.92 17.60
N ALA A 310 4.88 -19.69 18.68
CA ALA A 310 6.04 -20.27 19.35
C ALA A 310 6.72 -21.31 18.45
N ASP A 311 8.04 -21.42 18.54
CA ASP A 311 8.81 -22.52 17.97
C ASP A 311 9.35 -23.40 19.12
N PRO A 312 8.66 -24.53 19.44
CA PRO A 312 9.10 -25.44 20.50
C PRO A 312 10.43 -26.15 20.20
N GLY A 313 10.90 -26.12 18.94
CA GLY A 313 12.18 -26.71 18.55
C GLY A 313 13.39 -25.81 18.80
N ALA A 314 13.17 -24.51 19.01
CA ALA A 314 14.25 -23.52 19.10
C ALA A 314 15.06 -23.58 20.42
N THR A 315 14.57 -24.27 21.45
CA THR A 315 15.27 -24.48 22.73
C THR A 315 16.17 -25.73 22.77
N MET A 316 16.24 -26.50 21.67
CA MET A 316 17.02 -27.76 21.59
C MET A 316 18.39 -27.60 20.91
N THR A 317 19.02 -26.41 20.98
CA THR A 317 20.40 -26.18 20.49
C THR A 317 21.22 -25.39 21.48
#